data_AF-A0A416RV93-F1
#
_entry.id   AF-A0A416RV93-F1
#
_cell.length_a   1.000
_cell.length_b   1.000
_cell.length_c   1.000
_cell.angle_alpha   90.00
_cell.angle_beta   90.00
_cell.angle_gamma   90.00
#
_symmetry.space_group_name_H-M   'P 1'
#
loop_
_entity.id
_entity.type
_entity.pdbx_description
1 polymer ?
#
loop_
_entity_poly.entity_id
_entity_poly.type
_entity_poly.pdbx_seq_one_letter_code
_entity_poly.pdbx_strand_id
1 'polypeptide(L)'
;MKYCTTVIAVRDMEKSLQFYKDLFQQDVLVDFGKNKTLTCGLALQQGLEHIAGFDASTMKFRSNTMELYFETEDFDAFIQLLDSYPQVERLHEPKTFSWLQRGIHIFDPDGHLIEVSESMYSVACKQFESGKTIEETAKLVQHPIEVVRGWYDQYQKELISVCGTDCSACYCFGKMCNGCNSCKGKVFHAPEGKACPIYDCVRNNKCMQNCGECGEIPCKLWFDTREPKFSDEEFKENIAMRVQTLKKE
;
A
#
# COMPACT_ATOMS: atom_id res chain seq x y z
N MET A 1 23.75 19.77 6.76
CA MET A 1 23.42 19.38 5.37
C MET A 1 22.18 18.50 5.42
N LYS A 2 21.23 18.64 4.47
CA LYS A 2 19.99 17.84 4.41
C LYS A 2 19.74 17.43 2.96
N TYR A 3 19.48 16.14 2.73
CA TYR A 3 18.98 15.66 1.42
C TYR A 3 17.50 16.01 1.29
N CYS A 4 17.12 16.60 0.15
CA CYS A 4 15.76 17.11 -0.06
C CYS A 4 14.99 16.31 -1.11
N THR A 5 15.61 15.95 -2.24
CA THR A 5 14.94 15.28 -3.36
C THR A 5 15.96 14.74 -4.36
N THR A 6 15.53 13.80 -5.19
CA THR A 6 16.20 13.40 -6.43
C THR A 6 15.67 14.24 -7.59
N VAL A 7 16.58 14.83 -8.36
CA VAL A 7 16.26 15.56 -9.59
C VAL A 7 16.72 14.71 -10.78
N ILE A 8 15.83 14.41 -11.72
CA ILE A 8 16.16 13.73 -12.97
C ILE A 8 16.06 14.69 -14.16
N ALA A 9 16.98 14.56 -15.12
CA ALA A 9 16.94 15.33 -16.36
C ALA A 9 15.87 14.76 -17.29
N VAL A 10 14.95 15.59 -17.75
CA VAL A 10 13.94 15.20 -18.74
C VAL A 10 14.04 16.07 -19.99
N ARG A 11 13.78 15.50 -21.17
CA ARG A 11 13.82 16.25 -22.43
C ARG A 11 12.48 16.94 -22.72
N ASP A 12 11.38 16.27 -22.41
CA ASP A 12 10.02 16.72 -22.73
C ASP A 12 9.15 16.65 -21.47
N MET A 13 8.97 17.79 -20.81
CA MET A 13 8.29 17.85 -19.51
C MET A 13 6.88 17.27 -19.57
N GLU A 14 6.10 17.60 -20.60
CA GLU A 14 4.70 17.15 -20.67
C GLU A 14 4.62 15.63 -20.86
N LYS A 15 5.52 15.03 -21.64
CA LYS A 15 5.59 13.57 -21.77
C LYS A 15 6.00 12.89 -20.47
N SER A 16 6.97 13.43 -19.75
CA SER A 16 7.40 12.88 -18.46
C SER A 16 6.28 13.01 -17.42
N LEU A 17 5.61 14.17 -17.34
CA LEU A 17 4.46 14.35 -16.45
C LEU A 17 3.34 13.35 -16.76
N GLN A 18 2.98 13.18 -18.03
CA GLN A 18 1.95 12.21 -18.43
C GLN A 18 2.34 10.79 -18.03
N PHE A 19 3.60 10.39 -18.26
CA PHE A 19 4.12 9.08 -17.88
C PHE A 19 4.00 8.82 -16.36
N TYR A 20 4.50 9.74 -15.53
CA TYR A 20 4.46 9.59 -14.07
C TYR A 20 3.06 9.71 -13.50
N LYS A 21 2.18 10.51 -14.12
CA LYS A 21 0.77 10.60 -13.72
C LYS A 21 0.03 9.30 -14.04
N ASP A 22 0.15 8.80 -15.26
CA ASP A 22 -0.65 7.66 -15.73
C ASP A 22 -0.24 6.33 -15.08
N LEU A 23 1.07 6.07 -14.97
CA LEU A 23 1.57 4.79 -14.45
C LEU A 23 1.77 4.79 -12.94
N PHE A 24 2.08 5.95 -12.35
CA PHE A 24 2.46 6.04 -10.94
C PHE A 24 1.53 6.93 -10.11
N GLN A 25 0.48 7.49 -10.70
CA GLN A 25 -0.48 8.38 -10.03
C GLN A 25 0.20 9.58 -9.37
N GLN A 26 1.25 10.11 -10.01
CA GLN A 26 2.01 11.24 -9.48
C GLN A 26 1.56 12.55 -10.12
N ASP A 27 0.94 13.41 -9.31
CA ASP A 27 0.56 14.76 -9.70
C ASP A 27 1.70 15.75 -9.45
N VAL A 28 1.62 16.92 -10.10
CA VAL A 28 2.53 18.04 -9.81
C VAL A 28 2.19 18.61 -8.45
N LEU A 29 3.14 18.56 -7.52
CA LEU A 29 3.05 19.17 -6.20
C LEU A 29 3.51 20.64 -6.23
N VAL A 30 4.61 20.93 -6.94
CA VAL A 30 5.17 22.28 -7.08
C VAL A 30 5.66 22.51 -8.51
N ASP A 31 5.34 23.66 -9.07
CA ASP A 31 5.71 24.05 -10.43
C ASP A 31 6.61 25.30 -10.45
N PHE A 32 7.84 25.16 -10.94
CA PHE A 32 8.80 26.23 -11.19
C PHE A 32 9.11 26.38 -12.70
N GLY A 33 8.19 25.99 -13.57
CA GLY A 33 8.34 26.00 -15.02
C GLY A 33 9.15 24.81 -15.51
N LYS A 34 10.47 25.00 -15.68
CA LYS A 34 11.39 23.95 -16.18
C LYS A 34 11.77 22.92 -15.09
N ASN A 35 11.44 23.20 -13.84
CA ASN A 35 11.56 22.27 -12.73
C ASN A 35 10.16 22.04 -12.15
N LYS A 36 9.78 20.77 -11.98
CA LYS A 36 8.51 20.40 -11.35
C LYS A 36 8.73 19.28 -10.36
N THR A 37 8.18 19.41 -9.15
CA THR A 37 8.22 18.36 -8.12
C THR A 37 6.90 17.63 -8.11
N LEU A 38 6.96 16.29 -8.10
CA LEU A 38 5.81 15.40 -8.04
C LEU A 38 5.39 15.09 -6.60
N THR A 39 4.19 14.55 -6.40
CA THR A 39 3.65 14.20 -5.09
C THR A 39 4.50 13.21 -4.28
N CYS A 40 5.24 12.31 -4.93
CA CYS A 40 6.19 11.41 -4.28
C CYS A 40 7.52 12.09 -3.90
N GLY A 41 7.71 13.36 -4.24
CA GLY A 41 8.92 14.13 -3.97
C GLY A 41 9.98 14.06 -5.08
N LEU A 42 9.80 13.26 -6.14
CA LEU A 42 10.69 13.26 -7.32
C LEU A 42 10.59 14.61 -8.05
N ALA A 43 11.73 15.16 -8.47
CA ALA A 43 11.77 16.40 -9.26
C ALA A 43 12.20 16.13 -10.70
N LEU A 44 11.46 16.67 -11.66
CA LEU A 44 11.75 16.63 -13.08
C LEU A 44 12.38 17.95 -13.50
N GLN A 45 13.50 17.90 -14.24
CA GLN A 45 14.23 19.09 -14.69
C GLN A 45 14.49 19.06 -16.20
N GLN A 46 13.96 20.04 -16.92
CA GLN A 46 14.41 20.33 -18.28
C GLN A 46 15.64 21.25 -18.27
N GLY A 47 16.66 20.91 -19.05
CA GLY A 47 17.89 21.71 -19.15
C GLY A 47 18.76 21.63 -17.88
N LEU A 48 18.92 20.42 -17.32
CA LEU A 48 19.71 20.17 -16.11
C LEU A 48 21.15 20.70 -16.26
N GLU A 49 21.74 20.52 -17.43
CA GLU A 49 23.08 21.00 -17.81
C GLU A 49 23.25 22.50 -17.60
N HIS A 50 22.21 23.29 -17.83
CA HIS A 50 22.25 24.74 -17.65
C HIS A 50 22.26 25.14 -16.19
N ILE A 51 21.46 24.47 -15.36
CA ILE A 51 21.37 24.81 -13.93
C ILE A 51 22.57 24.27 -13.14
N ALA A 52 23.12 23.13 -13.57
CA ALA A 52 24.27 22.50 -12.92
C ALA A 52 25.62 22.93 -13.53
N GLY A 53 25.62 23.60 -14.69
CA GLY A 53 26.79 24.20 -15.30
C GLY A 53 27.76 23.19 -15.93
N PHE A 54 27.26 22.15 -16.61
CA PHE A 54 28.07 21.17 -17.32
C PHE A 54 27.79 21.14 -18.82
N ASP A 55 28.72 20.59 -19.62
CA ASP A 55 28.52 20.45 -21.06
C ASP A 55 27.48 19.37 -21.37
N ALA A 56 26.43 19.75 -22.10
CA ALA A 56 25.36 18.85 -22.54
C ALA A 56 25.88 17.58 -23.23
N SER A 57 27.01 17.67 -23.94
CA SER A 57 27.62 16.52 -24.63
C SER A 57 28.06 15.39 -23.67
N THR A 58 28.27 15.71 -22.40
CA THR A 58 28.64 14.75 -21.36
C THR A 58 27.43 14.02 -20.75
N MET A 59 26.21 14.49 -21.03
CA MET A 59 24.99 13.89 -20.52
C MET A 59 24.75 12.51 -21.13
N LYS A 60 24.45 11.52 -20.29
CA LYS A 60 24.11 10.17 -20.72
C LYS A 60 22.72 9.80 -20.25
N PHE A 61 21.83 9.58 -21.20
CA PHE A 61 20.56 8.91 -20.97
C PHE A 61 20.78 7.40 -21.01
N ARG A 62 19.96 6.64 -20.28
CA ARG A 62 20.09 5.20 -20.17
C ARG A 62 21.48 4.76 -19.68
N SER A 63 21.98 5.46 -18.67
CA SER A 63 23.31 5.18 -18.09
C SER A 63 23.35 3.85 -17.32
N ASN A 64 22.21 3.37 -16.84
CA ASN A 64 22.07 2.20 -15.96
C ASN A 64 22.92 2.30 -14.67
N THR A 65 23.18 3.53 -14.20
CA THR A 65 23.99 3.79 -12.99
C THR A 65 23.16 4.09 -11.76
N MET A 66 21.86 4.27 -11.91
CA MET A 66 20.89 4.47 -10.85
C MET A 66 19.52 3.96 -11.30
N GLU A 67 18.63 3.72 -10.34
CA GLU A 67 17.22 3.48 -10.59
C GLU A 67 16.36 4.31 -9.64
N LEU A 68 15.10 4.51 -10.01
CA LEU A 68 14.06 4.97 -9.12
C LEU A 68 13.27 3.74 -8.65
N TYR A 69 13.14 3.57 -7.34
CA TYR A 69 12.49 2.40 -6.75
C TYR A 69 11.09 2.77 -6.24
N PHE A 70 10.07 2.06 -6.72
CA PHE A 70 8.68 2.20 -6.30
C PHE A 70 8.15 0.86 -5.78
N GLU A 71 7.36 0.94 -4.71
CA GLU A 71 6.59 -0.19 -4.19
C GLU A 71 5.10 0.00 -4.49
N THR A 72 4.40 -1.10 -4.72
CA THR A 72 2.94 -1.14 -4.84
C THR A 72 2.35 -2.29 -4.02
N GLU A 73 1.21 -2.05 -3.40
CA GLU A 73 0.46 -3.09 -2.68
C GLU A 73 -0.24 -4.06 -3.65
N ASP A 74 -0.61 -3.59 -4.85
CA ASP A 74 -1.25 -4.40 -5.88
C ASP A 74 -0.37 -4.46 -7.14
N PHE A 75 0.60 -5.37 -7.11
CA PHE A 75 1.55 -5.57 -8.20
C PHE A 75 0.86 -6.13 -9.45
N ASP A 76 -0.12 -7.00 -9.29
CA ASP A 76 -0.82 -7.62 -10.42
C ASP A 76 -1.69 -6.58 -11.16
N ALA A 77 -2.35 -5.66 -10.45
CA ALA A 77 -3.03 -4.53 -11.07
C ALA A 77 -2.06 -3.57 -11.77
N PHE A 78 -0.87 -3.34 -11.20
CA PHE A 78 0.16 -2.53 -11.88
C PHE A 78 0.65 -3.19 -13.17
N ILE A 79 0.88 -4.51 -13.20
CA ILE A 79 1.26 -5.21 -14.43
C ILE A 79 0.15 -5.11 -15.49
N GLN A 80 -1.12 -5.29 -15.10
CA GLN A 80 -2.25 -5.09 -16.02
C GLN A 80 -2.33 -3.67 -16.57
N LEU A 81 -2.05 -2.66 -15.72
CA LEU A 81 -1.95 -1.28 -16.17
C LEU A 81 -0.79 -1.13 -17.17
N LEU A 82 0.40 -1.62 -16.83
CA LEU A 82 1.59 -1.54 -17.69
C LEU A 82 1.39 -2.26 -19.04
N ASP A 83 0.64 -3.36 -19.09
CA ASP A 83 0.28 -4.05 -20.33
C ASP A 83 -0.53 -3.16 -21.30
N SER A 84 -1.25 -2.15 -20.78
CA SER A 84 -1.97 -1.17 -21.61
C SER A 84 -1.05 -0.07 -22.22
N TYR A 85 0.23 -0.06 -21.86
CA TYR A 85 1.25 0.87 -22.37
C TYR A 85 2.40 0.13 -23.07
N PRO A 86 2.17 -0.49 -24.26
CA PRO A 86 3.17 -1.31 -24.95
C PRO A 86 4.41 -0.52 -25.42
N GLN A 87 4.34 0.81 -25.45
CA GLN A 87 5.46 1.70 -25.75
C GLN A 87 6.47 1.81 -24.60
N VAL A 88 6.10 1.42 -23.38
CA VAL A 88 6.98 1.48 -22.21
C VAL A 88 7.94 0.31 -22.27
N GLU A 89 9.22 0.61 -22.42
CA GLU A 89 10.24 -0.41 -22.55
C GLU A 89 10.45 -1.15 -21.21
N ARG A 90 10.29 -2.46 -21.23
CA ARG A 90 10.62 -3.37 -20.12
C ARG A 90 12.05 -3.85 -20.30
N LEU A 91 12.86 -3.76 -19.24
CA LEU A 91 14.19 -4.35 -19.24
C LEU A 91 14.13 -5.88 -19.21
N HIS A 92 13.12 -6.44 -18.54
CA HIS A 92 12.84 -7.87 -18.47
C HIS A 92 11.38 -8.13 -18.09
N GLU A 93 10.91 -9.36 -18.26
CA GLU A 93 9.61 -9.80 -17.72
C GLU A 93 9.59 -9.79 -16.19
N PRO A 94 8.42 -9.68 -15.54
CA PRO A 94 8.31 -9.76 -14.08
C PRO A 94 9.03 -10.99 -13.53
N LYS A 95 9.80 -10.80 -12.45
CA LYS A 95 10.55 -11.89 -11.81
C LYS A 95 10.46 -11.78 -10.30
N THR A 96 10.78 -12.88 -9.62
CA THR A 96 10.91 -12.92 -8.16
C THR A 96 12.38 -12.81 -7.77
N PHE A 97 12.71 -11.86 -6.89
CA PHE A 97 14.04 -11.68 -6.35
C PHE A 97 14.35 -12.70 -5.25
N SER A 98 15.62 -12.79 -4.83
CA SER A 98 16.06 -13.75 -3.83
C SER A 98 15.49 -13.49 -2.42
N TRP A 99 14.92 -12.30 -2.19
CA TRP A 99 14.19 -11.91 -0.98
C TRP A 99 12.66 -12.00 -1.13
N LEU A 100 12.18 -12.85 -2.04
CA LEU A 100 10.77 -13.20 -2.29
C LEU A 100 9.89 -12.13 -2.95
N GLN A 101 10.37 -10.90 -3.08
CA GLN A 101 9.65 -9.82 -3.73
C GLN A 101 9.51 -10.05 -5.24
N ARG A 102 8.31 -9.88 -5.79
CA ARG A 102 8.12 -9.76 -7.25
C ARG A 102 8.37 -8.33 -7.70
N GLY A 103 9.03 -8.16 -8.84
CA GLY A 103 9.28 -6.85 -9.42
C GLY A 103 9.59 -6.87 -10.91
N ILE A 104 9.56 -5.68 -11.49
CA ILE A 104 9.87 -5.41 -12.88
C ILE A 104 10.73 -4.14 -12.99
N HIS A 105 11.60 -4.11 -13.99
CA HIS A 105 12.35 -2.93 -14.36
C HIS A 105 11.83 -2.38 -15.69
N ILE A 106 11.54 -1.09 -15.72
CA ILE A 106 11.09 -0.36 -16.92
C ILE A 106 11.91 0.91 -17.12
N PHE A 107 11.79 1.53 -18.28
CA PHE A 107 12.37 2.84 -18.57
C PHE A 107 11.29 3.91 -18.69
N ASP A 108 11.60 5.09 -18.16
CA ASP A 108 10.81 6.29 -18.43
C ASP A 108 11.12 6.85 -19.84
N PRO A 109 10.43 7.93 -20.30
CA PRO A 109 10.63 8.50 -21.64
C PRO A 109 12.07 8.96 -21.94
N ASP A 110 12.87 9.19 -20.91
CA ASP A 110 14.26 9.63 -21.02
C ASP A 110 15.27 8.51 -20.71
N GLY A 111 14.79 7.27 -20.50
CA GLY A 111 15.67 6.12 -20.25
C GLY A 111 16.21 6.05 -18.82
N HIS A 112 15.57 6.71 -17.86
CA HIS A 112 15.83 6.49 -16.45
C HIS A 112 15.27 5.13 -16.06
N LEU A 113 16.11 4.30 -15.42
CA LEU A 113 15.71 2.98 -14.96
C LEU A 113 14.76 3.13 -13.76
N ILE A 114 13.65 2.40 -13.77
CA ILE A 114 12.68 2.37 -12.68
C ILE A 114 12.43 0.92 -12.30
N GLU A 115 12.60 0.59 -11.03
CA GLU A 115 12.08 -0.63 -10.45
C GLU A 115 10.68 -0.37 -9.89
N VAL A 116 9.73 -1.24 -10.22
CA VAL A 116 8.43 -1.32 -9.54
C VAL A 116 8.26 -2.73 -8.99
N SER A 117 8.05 -2.82 -7.68
CA SER A 117 8.00 -4.09 -6.97
C SER A 117 6.83 -4.15 -5.98
N GLU A 118 6.48 -5.36 -5.55
CA GLU A 118 5.56 -5.55 -4.42
C GLU A 118 6.08 -4.81 -3.18
N SER A 119 5.20 -4.25 -2.36
CA SER A 119 5.65 -3.70 -1.08
C SER A 119 6.28 -4.79 -0.22
N MET A 120 7.39 -4.45 0.46
CA MET A 120 8.04 -5.43 1.35
C MET A 120 7.15 -5.82 2.53
N TYR A 121 6.24 -4.91 2.91
CA TYR A 121 5.18 -5.20 3.88
C TYR A 121 4.26 -6.31 3.39
N SER A 122 3.73 -6.21 2.16
CA SER A 122 2.88 -7.25 1.56
C SER A 122 3.60 -8.58 1.41
N VAL A 123 4.90 -8.56 1.04
CA VAL A 123 5.73 -9.77 0.98
C VAL A 123 5.86 -10.43 2.36
N ALA A 124 6.09 -9.64 3.41
CA ALA A 124 6.17 -10.14 4.79
C ALA A 124 4.82 -10.68 5.29
N CYS A 125 3.71 -9.99 4.99
CA CYS A 125 2.36 -10.45 5.36
C CYS A 125 2.05 -11.84 4.81
N LYS A 126 2.40 -12.12 3.55
CA LYS A 126 2.26 -13.47 2.96
C LYS A 126 3.04 -14.54 3.75
N GLN A 127 4.18 -14.19 4.34
CA GLN A 127 4.93 -15.13 5.17
C GLN A 127 4.22 -15.37 6.51
N PHE A 128 3.71 -14.31 7.15
CA PHE A 128 2.95 -14.43 8.40
C PHE A 128 1.66 -15.23 8.22
N GLU A 129 0.94 -15.02 7.11
CA GLU A 129 -0.24 -15.80 6.71
C GLU A 129 0.10 -17.29 6.53
N SER A 130 1.29 -17.59 6.02
CA SER A 130 1.80 -18.96 5.91
C SER A 130 2.31 -19.56 7.24
N GLY A 131 2.22 -18.80 8.33
CA GLY A 131 2.58 -19.23 9.69
C GLY A 131 4.05 -19.04 10.05
N LYS A 132 4.82 -18.24 9.29
CA LYS A 132 6.23 -17.95 9.60
C LYS A 132 6.37 -17.03 10.80
N THR A 133 7.40 -17.26 11.62
CA THR A 133 7.75 -16.34 12.72
C THR A 133 8.38 -15.06 12.20
N ILE A 134 8.53 -14.06 13.08
CA ILE A 134 9.26 -12.82 12.79
C ILE A 134 10.71 -13.12 12.38
N GLU A 135 11.38 -14.04 13.08
CA GLU A 135 12.77 -14.43 12.82
C GLU A 135 12.93 -15.16 11.49
N GLU A 136 12.01 -16.06 11.15
CA GLU A 136 12.01 -16.76 9.86
C GLU A 136 11.76 -15.77 8.72
N THR A 137 10.77 -14.90 8.88
CA THR A 137 10.40 -13.91 7.88
C THR A 137 11.55 -12.93 7.65
N ALA A 138 12.19 -12.42 8.71
CA ALA A 138 13.34 -11.52 8.59
C ALA A 138 14.50 -12.11 7.79
N LYS A 139 14.77 -13.42 7.95
CA LYS A 139 15.78 -14.11 7.14
C LYS A 139 15.37 -14.24 5.68
N LEU A 140 14.11 -14.58 5.41
CA LEU A 140 13.58 -14.78 4.06
C LEU A 140 13.55 -13.48 3.25
N VAL A 141 13.01 -12.41 3.85
CA VAL A 141 12.87 -11.10 3.20
C VAL A 141 14.14 -10.24 3.33
N GLN A 142 15.15 -10.71 4.06
CA GLN A 142 16.46 -10.08 4.25
C GLN A 142 16.42 -8.69 4.89
N HIS A 143 15.41 -8.42 5.74
CA HIS A 143 15.28 -7.16 6.48
C HIS A 143 15.68 -7.30 7.95
N PRO A 144 16.10 -6.21 8.61
CA PRO A 144 16.35 -6.21 10.05
C PRO A 144 15.14 -6.69 10.84
N ILE A 145 15.38 -7.49 11.87
CA ILE A 145 14.30 -8.09 12.68
C ILE A 145 13.33 -7.04 13.27
N GLU A 146 13.83 -5.85 13.61
CA GLU A 146 13.02 -4.76 14.15
C GLU A 146 12.03 -4.20 13.12
N VAL A 147 12.43 -4.14 11.84
CA VAL A 147 11.53 -3.72 10.75
C VAL A 147 10.42 -4.75 10.58
N VAL A 148 10.78 -6.04 10.55
CA VAL A 148 9.82 -7.14 10.40
C VAL A 148 8.90 -7.25 11.61
N ARG A 149 9.38 -6.96 12.82
CA ARG A 149 8.53 -6.86 14.01
C ARG A 149 7.50 -5.75 13.87
N GLY A 150 7.92 -4.56 13.41
CA GLY A 150 6.98 -3.47 13.12
C GLY A 150 5.91 -3.86 12.08
N TRP A 151 6.30 -4.57 11.02
CA TRP A 151 5.36 -5.11 10.04
C TRP A 151 4.44 -6.17 10.65
N TYR A 152 4.95 -7.05 11.50
CA TYR A 152 4.12 -8.04 12.18
C TYR A 152 3.08 -7.38 13.09
N ASP A 153 3.48 -6.37 13.86
CA ASP A 153 2.57 -5.60 14.72
C ASP A 153 1.49 -4.89 13.89
N GLN A 154 1.86 -4.30 12.75
CA GLN A 154 0.89 -3.72 11.82
C GLN A 154 -0.05 -4.78 11.25
N TYR A 155 0.48 -5.91 10.77
CA TYR A 155 -0.30 -7.04 10.27
C TYR A 155 -1.31 -7.55 11.30
N GLN A 156 -0.91 -7.71 12.56
CA GLN A 156 -1.82 -8.13 13.64
C GLN A 156 -2.95 -7.11 13.88
N LYS A 157 -2.65 -5.81 13.81
CA LYS A 157 -3.68 -4.76 13.92
C LYS A 157 -4.66 -4.80 12.74
N GLU A 158 -4.18 -5.08 11.54
CA GLU A 158 -5.04 -5.18 10.34
C GLU A 158 -5.98 -6.39 10.38
N LEU A 159 -5.65 -7.43 11.17
CA LEU A 159 -6.54 -8.55 11.48
C LEU A 159 -7.65 -8.19 12.48
N ILE A 160 -7.56 -7.06 13.17
CA ILE A 160 -8.65 -6.55 13.99
C ILE A 160 -9.59 -5.75 13.10
N SER A 161 -10.82 -6.23 13.00
CA SER A 161 -11.87 -5.51 12.28
C SER A 161 -12.19 -4.17 12.96
N VAL A 162 -12.75 -3.24 12.19
CA VAL A 162 -13.22 -1.94 12.67
C VAL A 162 -14.19 -2.01 13.86
N CYS A 163 -14.80 -3.17 14.09
CA CYS A 163 -15.75 -3.42 15.15
C CYS A 163 -15.16 -4.29 16.28
N GLY A 164 -13.83 -4.47 16.34
CA GLY A 164 -13.11 -5.16 17.41
C GLY A 164 -13.10 -6.68 17.33
N THR A 165 -13.69 -7.27 16.29
CA THR A 165 -13.59 -8.71 16.02
C THR A 165 -12.20 -9.05 15.50
N ASP A 166 -11.56 -10.04 16.11
CA ASP A 166 -10.30 -10.61 15.65
C ASP A 166 -10.54 -11.61 14.52
N CYS A 167 -10.05 -11.30 13.32
CA CYS A 167 -10.17 -12.16 12.15
C CYS A 167 -9.33 -13.44 12.27
N SER A 168 -8.23 -13.43 13.04
CA SER A 168 -7.37 -14.61 13.21
C SER A 168 -8.08 -15.77 13.94
N ALA A 169 -9.03 -15.44 14.82
CA ALA A 169 -9.86 -16.39 15.53
C ALA A 169 -11.15 -16.79 14.76
N CYS A 170 -11.39 -16.21 13.58
CA CYS A 170 -12.64 -16.40 12.84
C CYS A 170 -12.54 -17.55 11.83
N TYR A 171 -13.42 -18.55 11.94
CA TYR A 171 -13.45 -19.69 11.01
C TYR A 171 -13.77 -19.32 9.55
N CYS A 172 -14.37 -18.14 9.31
CA CYS A 172 -14.69 -17.65 7.97
C CYS A 172 -13.48 -17.00 7.28
N PHE A 173 -12.53 -16.48 8.06
CA PHE A 173 -11.37 -15.75 7.55
C PHE A 173 -10.46 -16.68 6.74
N GLY A 174 -10.01 -16.23 5.58
CA GLY A 174 -9.20 -17.02 4.63
C GLY A 174 -9.96 -18.10 3.86
N LYS A 175 -11.27 -18.31 4.13
CA LYS A 175 -12.12 -19.26 3.39
C LYS A 175 -13.18 -18.58 2.55
N MET A 176 -14.05 -17.82 3.20
CA MET A 176 -15.16 -17.09 2.57
C MET A 176 -15.14 -15.59 2.89
N CYS A 177 -14.19 -15.14 3.71
CA CYS A 177 -14.00 -13.76 4.11
C CYS A 177 -12.52 -13.41 4.09
N ASN A 178 -12.18 -12.25 3.52
CA ASN A 178 -10.80 -11.72 3.49
C ASN A 178 -10.55 -10.67 4.58
N GLY A 179 -11.48 -10.52 5.54
CA GLY A 179 -11.44 -9.47 6.57
C GLY A 179 -12.07 -8.17 6.08
N CYS A 180 -12.69 -7.41 6.99
CA CYS A 180 -13.42 -6.19 6.60
C CYS A 180 -12.49 -5.08 6.11
N ASN A 181 -11.26 -5.00 6.61
CA ASN A 181 -10.29 -3.98 6.23
C ASN A 181 -9.90 -4.14 4.76
N SER A 182 -9.56 -5.37 4.36
CA SER A 182 -9.20 -5.74 2.98
C SER A 182 -10.35 -5.55 1.99
N CYS A 183 -11.59 -5.91 2.36
CA CYS A 183 -12.75 -5.80 1.46
C CYS A 183 -13.56 -4.50 1.60
N LYS A 184 -13.03 -3.48 2.30
CA LYS A 184 -13.72 -2.21 2.56
C LYS A 184 -15.13 -2.39 3.13
N GLY A 185 -15.27 -3.32 4.08
CA GLY A 185 -16.51 -3.64 4.76
C GLY A 185 -17.48 -4.54 3.99
N LYS A 186 -17.21 -4.88 2.74
CA LYS A 186 -18.07 -5.71 1.87
C LYS A 186 -17.84 -7.21 2.13
N VAL A 187 -17.98 -7.62 3.40
CA VAL A 187 -17.84 -9.01 3.85
C VAL A 187 -19.03 -9.86 3.39
N PHE A 188 -18.90 -11.19 3.41
CA PHE A 188 -19.90 -12.12 2.87
C PHE A 188 -21.33 -11.97 3.45
N HIS A 189 -21.45 -11.47 4.68
CA HIS A 189 -22.72 -11.25 5.37
C HIS A 189 -23.19 -9.79 5.32
N ALA A 190 -22.47 -8.90 4.65
CA ALA A 190 -22.91 -7.53 4.40
C ALA A 190 -23.98 -7.51 3.29
N PRO A 191 -24.84 -6.46 3.24
CA PRO A 191 -25.80 -6.34 2.16
C PRO A 191 -25.09 -6.29 0.81
N GLU A 192 -25.68 -6.90 -0.22
CA GLU A 192 -25.07 -7.02 -1.55
C GLU A 192 -24.58 -5.66 -2.09
N GLY A 193 -23.31 -5.62 -2.48
CA GLY A 193 -22.65 -4.42 -3.00
C GLY A 193 -22.33 -3.33 -1.98
N LYS A 194 -22.73 -3.49 -0.70
CA LYS A 194 -22.59 -2.47 0.35
C LYS A 194 -21.66 -2.93 1.48
N ALA A 195 -21.05 -1.96 2.15
CA ALA A 195 -20.30 -2.23 3.36
C ALA A 195 -21.24 -2.62 4.51
N CYS A 196 -20.75 -3.42 5.46
CA CYS A 196 -21.41 -3.67 6.72
C CYS A 196 -21.76 -2.35 7.44
N PRO A 197 -22.93 -2.20 8.06
CA PRO A 197 -23.36 -0.95 8.70
C PRO A 197 -22.35 -0.35 9.67
N ILE A 198 -21.65 -1.17 10.47
CA ILE A 198 -20.62 -0.68 11.40
C ILE A 198 -19.42 -0.10 10.63
N TYR A 199 -18.96 -0.80 9.59
CA TYR A 199 -17.84 -0.33 8.77
C TYR A 199 -18.18 0.98 8.07
N ASP A 200 -19.36 1.05 7.46
CA ASP A 200 -19.82 2.24 6.75
C ASP A 200 -19.92 3.45 7.70
N CYS A 201 -20.48 3.24 8.89
CA CYS A 201 -20.54 4.27 9.93
C CYS A 201 -19.16 4.81 10.29
N VAL A 202 -18.21 3.93 10.61
CA VAL A 202 -16.94 4.36 11.21
C VAL A 202 -15.94 4.85 10.16
N ARG A 203 -15.80 4.14 9.04
CA ARG A 203 -14.80 4.44 8.00
C ARG A 203 -15.30 5.49 7.02
N ASN A 204 -16.53 5.35 6.52
CA ASN A 204 -17.02 6.18 5.42
C ASN A 204 -17.73 7.44 5.92
N ASN A 205 -18.51 7.34 6.99
CA ASN A 205 -19.31 8.47 7.49
C ASN A 205 -18.56 9.30 8.56
N LYS A 206 -17.87 8.65 9.50
CA LYS A 206 -17.14 9.33 10.58
C LYS A 206 -15.65 9.52 10.31
N CYS A 207 -15.11 8.91 9.26
CA CYS A 207 -13.68 8.95 8.91
C CYS A 207 -12.73 8.54 10.06
N MET A 208 -13.18 7.63 10.92
CA MET A 208 -12.44 7.05 12.05
C MET A 208 -11.82 5.72 11.64
N GLN A 209 -10.71 5.30 12.28
CA GLN A 209 -10.08 4.01 11.91
C GLN A 209 -10.92 2.81 12.32
N ASN A 210 -11.49 2.87 13.52
CA ASN A 210 -12.32 1.83 14.10
C ASN A 210 -13.26 2.43 15.16
N CYS A 211 -14.17 1.61 15.67
CA CYS A 211 -15.16 2.10 16.64
C CYS A 211 -14.54 2.53 17.97
N GLY A 212 -13.31 2.10 18.32
CA GLY A 212 -12.55 2.49 19.51
C GLY A 212 -12.41 3.99 19.69
N GLU A 213 -12.29 4.71 18.57
CA GLU A 213 -12.18 6.18 18.54
C GLU A 213 -13.52 6.89 18.85
N CYS A 214 -14.64 6.17 18.85
CA CYS A 214 -15.95 6.73 19.11
C CYS A 214 -16.29 6.67 20.60
N GLY A 215 -16.55 7.83 21.21
CA GLY A 215 -16.93 7.92 22.63
C GLY A 215 -18.28 7.30 23.00
N GLU A 216 -19.02 6.76 22.03
CA GLU A 216 -20.35 6.17 22.23
C GLU A 216 -20.33 4.62 22.20
N ILE A 217 -19.17 3.97 22.17
CA ILE A 217 -19.11 2.51 22.11
C ILE A 217 -19.41 1.81 23.45
N PRO A 218 -20.15 0.68 23.43
CA PRO A 218 -20.95 0.15 22.32
C PRO A 218 -22.25 0.96 22.14
N CYS A 219 -22.57 1.36 20.91
CA CYS A 219 -23.76 2.16 20.61
C CYS A 219 -24.90 1.31 20.04
N LYS A 220 -26.08 1.91 19.79
CA LYS A 220 -27.26 1.22 19.24
C LYS A 220 -26.94 0.35 18.01
N LEU A 221 -26.09 0.84 17.10
CA LEU A 221 -25.72 0.10 15.89
C LEU A 221 -25.09 -1.26 16.19
N TRP A 222 -24.28 -1.36 17.25
CA TRP A 222 -23.68 -2.64 17.66
C TRP A 222 -24.76 -3.64 18.10
N PHE A 223 -25.76 -3.16 18.85
CA PHE A 223 -26.90 -3.96 19.30
C PHE A 223 -27.83 -4.35 18.15
N ASP A 224 -28.05 -3.46 17.17
CA ASP A 224 -28.89 -3.71 16.00
C ASP A 224 -28.25 -4.72 15.03
N THR A 225 -26.93 -4.86 15.03
CA THR A 225 -26.18 -5.84 14.22
C THR A 225 -25.96 -7.18 14.92
N ARG A 226 -26.79 -7.53 15.89
CA ARG A 226 -26.70 -8.79 16.63
C ARG A 226 -26.78 -10.00 15.70
N GLU A 227 -25.89 -10.97 15.91
CA GLU A 227 -26.02 -12.28 15.26
C GLU A 227 -27.21 -13.06 15.86
N PRO A 228 -28.21 -13.47 15.04
CA PRO A 228 -29.42 -14.12 15.54
C PRO A 228 -29.18 -15.42 16.30
N LYS A 229 -28.03 -16.07 16.08
CA LYS A 229 -27.66 -17.35 16.67
C LYS A 229 -27.15 -17.25 18.12
N PHE A 230 -26.78 -16.06 18.59
CA PHE A 230 -26.27 -15.88 19.95
C PHE A 230 -27.42 -15.73 20.96
N SER A 231 -27.29 -16.41 22.09
CA SER A 231 -28.04 -16.11 23.31
C SER A 231 -27.75 -14.69 23.81
N ASP A 232 -28.55 -14.20 24.77
CA ASP A 232 -28.37 -12.86 25.33
C ASP A 232 -27.03 -12.73 26.07
N GLU A 233 -26.64 -13.78 26.78
CA GLU A 233 -25.37 -13.90 27.49
C GLU A 233 -24.19 -13.90 26.51
N GLU A 234 -24.20 -14.79 25.51
CA GLU A 234 -23.14 -14.86 24.49
C GLU A 234 -22.99 -13.55 23.73
N PHE A 235 -24.11 -12.88 23.42
CA PHE A 235 -24.07 -11.60 22.74
C PHE A 235 -23.44 -10.51 23.61
N LYS A 236 -23.79 -10.44 24.90
CA LYS A 236 -23.19 -9.48 25.84
C LYS A 236 -21.68 -9.71 25.98
N GLU A 237 -21.26 -10.96 26.10
CA GLU A 237 -19.83 -11.33 26.19
C GLU A 237 -19.08 -10.96 24.90
N ASN A 238 -19.66 -11.25 23.73
CA ASN A 238 -19.09 -10.87 22.44
C ASN A 238 -18.87 -9.35 22.33
N ILE A 239 -19.86 -8.55 22.71
CA ILE A 239 -19.76 -7.09 22.72
C ILE A 239 -18.66 -6.64 23.68
N ALA A 240 -18.63 -7.17 24.91
CA ALA A 240 -17.62 -6.81 25.91
C ALA A 240 -16.19 -7.11 25.44
N MET A 241 -15.97 -8.29 24.86
CA MET A 241 -14.68 -8.69 24.28
C MET A 241 -14.23 -7.74 23.17
N ARG A 242 -15.10 -7.46 22.20
CA ARG A 242 -14.79 -6.57 21.08
C ARG A 242 -14.49 -5.14 21.52
N VAL A 243 -15.23 -4.62 22.51
CA VAL A 243 -14.94 -3.32 23.12
C VAL A 243 -13.59 -3.33 23.85
N GLN A 244 -13.25 -4.43 24.54
CA GLN A 244 -11.96 -4.58 25.19
C GLN A 244 -10.81 -4.61 24.17
N THR A 245 -10.97 -5.30 23.04
CA THR A 245 -9.99 -5.32 21.95
C THR A 245 -9.72 -3.91 21.44
N LEU A 246 -10.77 -3.14 21.14
CA LEU A 246 -10.65 -1.76 20.64
C LEU A 246 -10.04 -0.76 21.64
N LYS A 247 -10.06 -1.08 22.95
CA LYS A 247 -9.44 -0.23 24.00
C LYS A 247 -7.96 -0.52 24.23
N LYS A 248 -7.43 -1.60 23.66
CA LYS A 248 -6.02 -1.98 23.75
C LYS A 248 -5.18 -1.43 22.59
N GLU A 249 -5.84 -0.91 21.56
CA GLU A 249 -5.23 -0.24 20.40
C GLU A 249 -4.90 1.22 20.70
#